data_AF-A0A2P7R9Y2-F1
#
_entry.id   AF-A0A2P7R9Y2-F1
#
_cell.length_a   1.000
_cell.length_b   1.000
_cell.length_c   1.000
_cell.angle_alpha   90.00
_cell.angle_beta   90.00
_cell.angle_gamma   90.00
#
_symmetry.space_group_name_H-M   'P 1'
#
loop_
_entity.id
_entity.type
_entity.pdbx_description
1 polymer ?
#
loop_
_entity_poly.entity_id
_entity_poly.type
_entity_poly.pdbx_seq_one_letter_code
_entity_poly.pdbx_strand_id
1 'polypeptide(L)'
;MKNIGVFITASLLAGCATTSPSISWVASTKVDEFTDNKTCSVSVGSFYTNGSVFTYSNHYYPYIEVVNGDLRLGVKSGGKHPIPVGDVQIRIDSNTAWTISSSETPLDYVPEGTFSNMQEYAKNLPEQNQKLVEDTYRTAMETTARAMSPFTATTGGKAQSILKEMLSGKKIKYRTIGLNQASSSTGEYDLGPSLQESLSRCGIQL
;
A
#
# COMPACT_ATOMS: atom_id res chain seq x y z
N MET A 1 61.13 44.97 -11.20
CA MET A 1 61.21 43.59 -10.64
C MET A 1 60.75 43.60 -9.19
N LYS A 2 59.50 43.17 -8.90
CA LYS A 2 59.17 42.22 -7.83
C LYS A 2 57.65 42.00 -7.80
N ASN A 3 57.30 40.73 -7.68
CA ASN A 3 56.02 40.13 -8.03
C ASN A 3 54.89 40.52 -7.07
N ILE A 4 53.78 41.01 -7.61
CA ILE A 4 52.46 40.94 -6.98
C ILE A 4 51.58 40.22 -7.99
N GLY A 5 51.16 39.00 -7.66
CA GLY A 5 50.24 38.28 -8.54
C GLY A 5 50.21 36.80 -8.29
N VAL A 6 49.74 36.39 -7.11
CA VAL A 6 48.97 35.15 -6.96
C VAL A 6 48.10 35.35 -5.74
N PHE A 7 46.79 35.44 -5.91
CA PHE A 7 45.76 34.89 -5.01
C PHE A 7 44.40 35.18 -5.62
N ILE A 8 43.43 34.31 -5.34
CA ILE A 8 42.02 34.33 -5.76
C ILE A 8 41.74 33.53 -7.04
N THR A 9 41.74 32.19 -6.92
CA THR A 9 40.82 31.34 -7.70
C THR A 9 40.60 30.00 -6.99
N ALA A 10 39.87 29.99 -5.87
CA ALA A 10 39.54 28.74 -5.16
C ALA A 10 38.19 28.80 -4.42
N SER A 11 37.13 29.30 -5.07
CA SER A 11 35.81 29.47 -4.40
C SER A 11 34.60 29.09 -5.25
N LEU A 12 34.72 28.14 -6.19
CA LEU A 12 33.61 27.73 -7.06
C LEU A 12 33.24 26.23 -7.03
N LEU A 13 33.66 25.47 -6.02
CA LEU A 13 33.36 24.02 -5.94
C LEU A 13 32.29 23.64 -4.89
N ALA A 14 31.60 24.60 -4.29
CA ALA A 14 30.48 24.33 -3.37
C ALA A 14 29.13 24.32 -4.13
N GLY A 15 28.99 23.45 -5.13
CA GLY A 15 27.75 23.26 -5.87
C GLY A 15 27.51 21.77 -6.11
N CYS A 16 26.34 21.28 -5.72
CA CYS A 16 25.87 19.89 -5.77
C CYS A 16 26.21 19.00 -4.56
N ALA A 17 26.06 19.51 -3.34
CA ALA A 17 25.59 18.66 -2.26
C ALA A 17 24.06 18.51 -2.39
N THR A 18 23.60 17.78 -3.41
CA THR A 18 22.21 17.34 -3.47
C THR A 18 22.00 16.36 -2.33
N THR A 19 21.38 16.85 -1.25
CA THR A 19 20.85 16.01 -0.18
C THR A 19 20.06 14.87 -0.80
N SER A 20 20.52 13.64 -0.64
CA SER A 20 19.73 12.48 -1.07
C SER A 20 18.35 12.60 -0.40
N PRO A 21 17.24 12.49 -1.17
CA PRO A 21 15.92 12.64 -0.60
C PRO A 21 15.73 11.62 0.52
N SER A 22 15.46 12.12 1.73
CA SER A 22 15.12 11.28 2.88
C SER A 22 13.82 10.53 2.61
N ILE A 23 13.70 9.32 3.17
CA ILE A 23 12.44 8.56 3.17
C ILE A 23 11.31 9.50 3.58
N SER A 24 10.31 9.63 2.70
CA SER A 24 9.16 10.51 2.92
C SER A 24 7.89 9.78 2.47
N TRP A 25 6.79 10.04 3.16
CA TRP A 25 5.48 9.62 2.67
C TRP A 25 5.10 10.52 1.50
N VAL A 26 4.66 9.91 0.40
CA VAL A 26 4.34 10.60 -0.84
C VAL A 26 2.90 10.31 -1.22
N ALA A 27 2.15 11.38 -1.50
CA ALA A 27 0.84 11.30 -2.12
C ALA A 27 0.98 11.06 -3.63
N SER A 28 0.27 10.06 -4.12
CA SER A 28 0.23 9.64 -5.52
C SER A 28 -1.21 9.44 -5.95
N THR A 29 -1.60 10.17 -7.00
CA THR A 29 -2.91 10.03 -7.62
C THR A 29 -2.78 9.13 -8.84
N LYS A 30 -3.65 8.11 -8.94
CA LYS A 30 -3.80 7.27 -10.13
C LYS A 30 -5.21 7.46 -10.67
N VAL A 31 -5.31 7.60 -11.98
CA VAL A 31 -6.59 7.52 -12.70
C VAL A 31 -6.59 6.19 -13.44
N ASP A 32 -7.64 5.41 -13.26
CA ASP A 32 -7.85 4.20 -14.03
C ASP A 32 -8.31 4.56 -15.45
N GLU A 33 -7.55 4.15 -16.46
CA GLU A 33 -7.80 4.55 -17.86
C GLU A 33 -9.06 3.93 -18.48
N PHE A 34 -9.65 2.90 -17.85
CA PHE A 34 -10.84 2.22 -18.34
C PHE A 34 -12.12 2.68 -17.65
N THR A 35 -12.02 3.14 -16.41
CA THR A 35 -13.17 3.52 -15.58
C THR A 35 -13.19 4.99 -15.21
N ASP A 36 -12.13 5.74 -15.55
CA ASP A 36 -11.88 7.13 -15.13
C ASP A 36 -11.88 7.35 -13.61
N ASN A 37 -11.85 6.25 -12.83
CA ASN A 37 -11.86 6.31 -11.39
C ASN A 37 -10.52 6.85 -10.88
N LYS A 38 -10.61 7.93 -10.10
CA LYS A 38 -9.46 8.59 -9.50
C LYS A 38 -9.25 8.09 -8.07
N THR A 39 -8.09 7.51 -7.81
CA THR A 39 -7.67 7.08 -6.47
C THR A 39 -6.45 7.87 -6.02
N CYS A 40 -6.49 8.42 -4.80
CA CYS A 40 -5.31 9.01 -4.16
C CYS A 40 -4.79 8.07 -3.07
N SER A 41 -3.50 7.78 -3.13
CA SER A 41 -2.80 6.89 -2.21
C SER A 41 -1.57 7.57 -1.63
N VAL A 42 -1.30 7.34 -0.36
CA VAL A 42 -0.14 7.83 0.38
C VAL A 42 0.71 6.61 0.74
N SER A 43 1.95 6.59 0.28
CA SER A 43 2.86 5.47 0.48
C SER A 43 4.30 5.96 0.61
N VAL A 44 5.14 5.08 1.10
CA VAL A 44 6.61 5.17 1.02
C VAL A 44 7.11 4.30 -0.15
N GLY A 45 8.42 4.36 -0.42
CA GLY A 45 9.06 3.50 -1.41
C GLY A 45 10.56 3.41 -1.27
N SER A 46 11.21 3.01 -2.35
CA SER A 46 12.65 2.73 -2.41
C SER A 46 13.45 3.87 -3.03
N PHE A 47 12.85 4.58 -3.99
CA PHE A 47 13.46 5.74 -4.62
C PHE A 47 12.48 6.90 -4.68
N TYR A 48 13.02 8.09 -4.51
CA TYR A 48 12.26 9.33 -4.40
C TYR A 48 12.73 10.34 -5.43
N THR A 49 11.78 11.00 -6.08
CA THR A 49 12.01 12.19 -6.91
C THR A 49 11.21 13.36 -6.34
N ASN A 50 11.27 14.55 -6.95
CA ASN A 50 10.61 15.79 -6.49
C ASN A 50 9.06 15.76 -6.44
N GLY A 51 8.43 14.59 -6.51
CA GLY A 51 6.97 14.43 -6.45
C GLY A 51 6.50 13.01 -6.73
N SER A 52 7.40 12.03 -6.74
CA SER A 52 7.04 10.63 -7.01
C SER A 52 7.87 9.68 -6.19
N VAL A 53 7.31 8.50 -5.97
CA VAL A 53 7.93 7.42 -5.25
C VAL A 53 7.92 6.17 -6.12
N PHE A 54 9.05 5.49 -6.19
CA PHE A 54 9.21 4.24 -6.92
C PHE A 54 9.53 3.12 -5.96
N THR A 55 8.93 1.96 -6.21
CA THR A 55 9.04 0.77 -5.38
C THR A 55 9.73 -0.35 -6.14
N TYR A 56 10.52 -1.15 -5.43
CA TYR A 56 11.05 -2.40 -6.01
C TYR A 56 9.97 -3.47 -6.11
N SER A 57 10.08 -4.32 -7.13
CA SER A 57 9.37 -5.60 -7.19
C SER A 57 9.77 -6.50 -6.02
N ASN A 58 8.87 -7.40 -5.62
CA ASN A 58 9.07 -8.34 -4.50
C ASN A 58 9.35 -7.68 -3.15
N HIS A 59 8.97 -6.42 -3.00
CA HIS A 59 9.02 -5.68 -1.74
C HIS A 59 7.64 -5.18 -1.39
N TYR A 60 7.43 -4.94 -0.10
CA TYR A 60 6.16 -4.49 0.44
C TYR A 60 6.31 -3.10 1.04
N TYR A 61 5.22 -2.33 1.02
CA TYR A 61 5.23 -0.95 1.49
C TYR A 61 3.92 -0.66 2.23
N PRO A 62 3.97 -0.01 3.40
CA PRO A 62 2.75 0.46 4.03
C PRO A 62 2.11 1.53 3.14
N TYR A 63 0.79 1.50 3.06
CA TYR A 63 0.04 2.43 2.24
C TYR A 63 -1.30 2.80 2.90
N ILE A 64 -1.78 3.97 2.54
CA ILE A 64 -3.07 4.53 2.94
C ILE A 64 -3.76 5.04 1.69
N GLU A 65 -5.00 4.70 1.45
CA GLU A 65 -5.77 5.24 0.31
C GLU A 65 -7.23 5.46 0.69
N VAL A 66 -7.91 6.27 -0.10
CA VAL A 66 -9.38 6.37 -0.05
C VAL A 66 -9.91 5.99 -1.41
N VAL A 67 -10.78 4.98 -1.43
CA VAL A 67 -11.49 4.51 -2.63
C VAL A 67 -12.97 4.52 -2.31
N ASN A 68 -13.76 5.24 -3.10
CA ASN A 68 -15.21 5.39 -2.91
C ASN A 68 -15.63 5.85 -1.50
N GLY A 69 -14.77 6.64 -0.82
CA GLY A 69 -15.02 7.13 0.54
C GLY A 69 -14.53 6.19 1.64
N ASP A 70 -14.10 4.97 1.32
CA ASP A 70 -13.57 4.01 2.29
C ASP A 70 -12.07 4.22 2.49
N LEU A 71 -11.70 4.61 3.72
CA LEU A 71 -10.30 4.64 4.16
C LEU A 71 -9.76 3.22 4.24
N ARG A 72 -8.68 2.97 3.52
CA ARG A 72 -7.94 1.72 3.52
C ARG A 72 -6.55 1.96 4.05
N LEU A 73 -6.12 1.08 4.94
CA LEU A 73 -4.79 1.11 5.51
C LEU A 73 -4.24 -0.31 5.55
N GLY A 74 -3.02 -0.47 5.06
CA GLY A 74 -2.38 -1.77 5.09
C GLY A 74 -1.02 -1.78 4.42
N VAL A 75 -0.73 -2.87 3.72
CA VAL A 75 0.54 -3.10 3.02
C VAL A 75 0.27 -3.55 1.60
N LYS A 76 1.06 -3.02 0.65
CA LYS A 76 0.95 -3.29 -0.78
C LYS A 76 2.30 -3.74 -1.35
N SER A 77 2.26 -4.67 -2.30
CA SER A 77 3.44 -5.05 -3.07
C SER A 77 3.83 -3.95 -4.04
N GLY A 78 5.13 -3.66 -4.10
CA GLY A 78 5.71 -2.72 -5.05
C GLY A 78 6.09 -3.35 -6.39
N GLY A 79 6.64 -2.50 -7.26
CA GLY A 79 7.12 -2.85 -8.60
C GLY A 79 6.02 -2.95 -9.66
N LYS A 80 6.43 -3.27 -10.89
CA LYS A 80 5.54 -3.39 -12.06
C LYS A 80 4.69 -4.66 -12.02
N HIS A 81 5.22 -5.72 -11.40
CA HIS A 81 4.58 -7.03 -11.28
C HIS A 81 4.40 -7.33 -9.78
N PRO A 82 3.29 -6.87 -9.18
CA PRO A 82 3.11 -7.02 -7.75
C PRO A 82 2.77 -8.48 -7.40
N ILE A 83 3.21 -8.91 -6.21
CA ILE A 83 2.99 -10.26 -5.70
C ILE A 83 1.97 -10.27 -4.55
N PRO A 84 1.32 -11.41 -4.28
CA PRO A 84 0.37 -11.51 -3.17
C PRO A 84 1.00 -11.18 -1.81
N VAL A 85 0.30 -10.41 -0.99
CA VAL A 85 0.82 -9.96 0.32
C VAL A 85 0.55 -10.96 1.44
N GLY A 86 -0.61 -11.61 1.43
CA GLY A 86 -1.07 -12.46 2.55
C GLY A 86 -1.47 -11.64 3.78
N ASP A 87 -1.49 -12.29 4.95
CA ASP A 87 -1.83 -11.59 6.20
C ASP A 87 -0.69 -10.66 6.61
N VAL A 88 -1.02 -9.58 7.32
CA VAL A 88 -0.05 -8.55 7.71
C VAL A 88 -0.19 -8.24 9.18
N GLN A 89 0.94 -8.00 9.83
CA GLN A 89 0.97 -7.32 11.12
C GLN A 89 1.62 -5.95 10.98
N ILE A 90 0.96 -4.94 11.55
CA ILE A 90 1.45 -3.57 11.61
C ILE A 90 1.58 -3.17 13.07
N ARG A 91 2.67 -2.49 13.41
CA ARG A 91 2.90 -1.94 14.75
C ARG A 91 3.38 -0.50 14.64
N ILE A 92 2.76 0.39 15.39
CA ILE A 92 3.21 1.77 15.55
C ILE A 92 4.02 1.87 16.83
N ASP A 93 5.27 2.31 16.73
CA ASP A 93 6.23 2.39 17.83
C ASP A 93 6.27 1.12 18.70
N SER A 94 5.86 1.24 19.96
CA SER A 94 5.80 0.17 20.95
C SER A 94 4.37 -0.28 21.27
N ASN A 95 3.35 0.18 20.53
CA ASN A 95 1.96 -0.22 20.73
C ASN A 95 1.74 -1.71 20.45
N THR A 96 0.55 -2.22 20.77
CA THR A 96 0.16 -3.59 20.38
C THR A 96 0.12 -3.69 18.84
N ALA A 97 0.61 -4.80 18.30
CA ALA A 97 0.55 -5.03 16.86
C ALA A 97 -0.89 -5.32 16.41
N TRP A 98 -1.31 -4.65 15.34
CA TRP A 98 -2.55 -4.91 14.63
C TRP A 98 -2.33 -6.04 13.63
N THR A 99 -3.18 -7.06 13.67
CA THR A 99 -3.26 -8.05 12.60
C THR A 99 -4.35 -7.63 11.61
N ILE A 100 -3.97 -7.57 10.33
CA ILE A 100 -4.85 -7.36 9.20
C ILE A 100 -4.84 -8.66 8.40
N SER A 101 -5.95 -9.39 8.44
CA SER A 101 -6.08 -10.59 7.63
C SER A 101 -6.35 -10.22 6.18
N SER A 102 -5.79 -11.00 5.25
CA SER A 102 -6.15 -10.97 3.84
C SER A 102 -7.65 -11.11 3.60
N SER A 103 -8.40 -11.74 4.52
CA SER A 103 -9.87 -11.81 4.44
C SER A 103 -10.57 -10.45 4.62
N GLU A 104 -9.90 -9.47 5.24
CA GLU A 104 -10.42 -8.11 5.42
C GLU A 104 -10.28 -7.26 4.14
N THR A 105 -9.45 -7.71 3.20
CA THR A 105 -9.13 -6.97 1.98
C THR A 105 -10.39 -6.74 1.12
N PRO A 106 -10.69 -5.48 0.77
CA PRO A 106 -11.76 -5.15 -0.18
C PRO A 106 -11.54 -5.79 -1.56
N LEU A 107 -12.63 -6.22 -2.20
CA LEU A 107 -12.61 -6.88 -3.50
C LEU A 107 -13.14 -5.95 -4.59
N ASP A 108 -12.34 -4.97 -5.02
CA ASP A 108 -12.79 -3.97 -6.01
C ASP A 108 -12.59 -4.39 -7.46
N TYR A 109 -11.70 -5.35 -7.69
CA TYR A 109 -11.22 -5.68 -9.04
C TYR A 109 -11.65 -7.08 -9.51
N VAL A 110 -12.60 -7.72 -8.81
CA VAL A 110 -13.14 -9.00 -9.26
C VAL A 110 -14.05 -8.73 -10.46
N PRO A 111 -13.74 -9.25 -11.67
CA PRO A 111 -14.56 -8.99 -12.84
C PRO A 111 -16.00 -9.47 -12.65
N GLU A 112 -16.98 -8.65 -13.05
CA GLU A 112 -18.42 -8.96 -12.88
C GLU A 112 -18.83 -10.27 -13.58
N GLY A 113 -18.07 -10.71 -14.60
CA GLY A 113 -18.28 -11.97 -15.32
C GLY A 113 -17.62 -13.22 -14.69
N THR A 114 -16.85 -13.10 -13.61
CA THR A 114 -16.19 -14.27 -13.01
C THR A 114 -17.19 -15.29 -12.44
N PHE A 115 -18.37 -14.83 -12.02
CA PHE A 115 -19.37 -15.69 -11.38
C PHE A 115 -20.46 -16.21 -12.33
N SER A 116 -20.58 -15.66 -13.55
CA SER A 116 -21.69 -15.96 -14.46
C SER A 116 -21.63 -17.39 -15.02
N ASN A 117 -20.43 -17.89 -15.34
CA ASN A 117 -20.25 -19.24 -15.88
C ASN A 117 -20.70 -20.34 -14.88
N MET A 118 -20.59 -20.08 -13.59
CA MET A 118 -21.00 -21.04 -12.56
C MET A 118 -22.49 -20.99 -12.24
N GLN A 119 -23.13 -19.83 -12.39
CA GLN A 119 -24.59 -19.76 -12.31
C GLN A 119 -25.23 -20.62 -13.39
N GLU A 120 -24.66 -20.65 -14.60
CA GLU A 120 -25.16 -21.50 -15.67
C GLU A 120 -24.97 -23.00 -15.39
N TYR A 121 -23.84 -23.38 -14.79
CA TYR A 121 -23.64 -24.75 -14.30
C TYR A 121 -24.64 -25.11 -13.19
N ALA A 122 -24.85 -24.21 -12.23
CA ALA A 122 -25.73 -24.44 -11.09
C ALA A 122 -27.19 -24.69 -11.50
N LYS A 123 -27.69 -24.02 -12.55
CA LYS A 123 -29.05 -24.25 -13.09
C LYS A 123 -29.33 -25.70 -13.49
N ASN A 124 -28.30 -26.47 -13.83
CA ASN A 124 -28.43 -27.88 -14.21
C ASN A 124 -28.41 -28.85 -13.00
N LEU A 125 -28.26 -28.34 -11.78
CA LEU A 125 -28.28 -29.13 -10.56
C LEU A 125 -29.68 -29.17 -9.94
N PRO A 126 -29.99 -30.20 -9.11
CA PRO A 126 -31.21 -30.20 -8.30
C PRO A 126 -31.31 -28.93 -7.45
N GLU A 127 -32.51 -28.35 -7.31
CA GLU A 127 -32.77 -27.06 -6.64
C GLU A 127 -32.12 -26.97 -5.24
N GLN A 128 -32.17 -28.07 -4.48
CA GLN A 128 -31.53 -28.19 -3.16
C GLN A 128 -30.02 -27.95 -3.16
N ASN A 129 -29.34 -28.18 -4.29
CA ASN A 129 -27.89 -28.07 -4.44
C ASN A 129 -27.44 -26.79 -5.16
N GLN A 130 -28.35 -26.09 -5.85
CA GLN A 130 -28.01 -24.91 -6.66
C GLN A 130 -27.38 -23.83 -5.79
N LYS A 131 -28.10 -23.43 -4.73
CA LYS A 131 -27.64 -22.39 -3.80
C LYS A 131 -26.33 -22.76 -3.11
N LEU A 132 -26.20 -24.01 -2.66
CA LEU A 132 -24.98 -24.49 -2.01
C LEU A 132 -23.77 -24.39 -2.94
N VAL A 133 -23.92 -24.78 -4.21
CA VAL A 133 -22.84 -24.73 -5.20
C VAL A 133 -22.49 -23.29 -5.56
N GLU A 134 -23.47 -22.43 -5.75
CA GLU A 134 -23.25 -21.00 -6.02
C GLU A 134 -22.51 -20.31 -4.87
N ASP A 135 -22.95 -20.50 -3.63
CA ASP A 135 -22.34 -19.88 -2.44
C ASP A 135 -20.92 -20.43 -2.21
N THR A 136 -20.72 -21.73 -2.40
CA THR A 136 -19.40 -22.36 -2.27
C THR A 136 -18.44 -21.81 -3.32
N TYR A 137 -18.88 -21.72 -4.58
CA TYR A 137 -18.04 -21.18 -5.66
C TYR A 137 -17.73 -19.71 -5.44
N ARG A 138 -18.74 -18.90 -5.09
CA ARG A 138 -18.56 -17.48 -4.77
C ARG A 138 -17.52 -17.31 -3.67
N THR A 139 -17.70 -18.02 -2.56
CA THR A 139 -16.77 -17.97 -1.42
C THR A 139 -15.36 -18.41 -1.82
N ALA A 140 -15.23 -19.47 -2.62
CA ALA A 140 -13.94 -19.96 -3.10
C ALA A 140 -13.24 -18.92 -4.00
N MET A 141 -13.98 -18.27 -4.91
CA MET A 141 -13.43 -17.24 -5.79
C MET A 141 -13.07 -15.97 -5.03
N GLU A 142 -13.92 -15.50 -4.11
CA GLU A 142 -13.60 -14.35 -3.25
C GLU A 142 -12.37 -14.62 -2.39
N THR A 143 -12.28 -15.81 -1.79
CA THR A 143 -11.12 -16.22 -1.01
C THR A 143 -9.86 -16.26 -1.87
N THR A 144 -9.96 -16.81 -3.09
CA THR A 144 -8.84 -16.85 -4.03
C THR A 144 -8.42 -15.44 -4.46
N ALA A 145 -9.37 -14.56 -4.75
CA ALA A 145 -9.10 -13.18 -5.13
C ALA A 145 -8.40 -12.42 -4.00
N ARG A 146 -8.85 -12.57 -2.74
CA ARG A 146 -8.19 -12.00 -1.57
C ARG A 146 -6.80 -12.58 -1.35
N ALA A 147 -6.64 -13.89 -1.45
CA ALA A 147 -5.36 -14.58 -1.27
C ALA A 147 -4.32 -14.20 -2.33
N MET A 148 -4.76 -13.88 -3.55
CA MET A 148 -3.91 -13.45 -4.66
C MET A 148 -3.74 -11.93 -4.73
N SER A 149 -4.36 -11.17 -3.82
CA SER A 149 -4.36 -9.72 -3.87
C SER A 149 -2.95 -9.14 -3.67
N PRO A 150 -2.51 -8.18 -4.50
CA PRO A 150 -1.23 -7.51 -4.35
C PRO A 150 -1.20 -6.51 -3.19
N PHE A 151 -2.25 -6.47 -2.39
CA PHE A 151 -2.35 -5.67 -1.18
C PHE A 151 -3.21 -6.38 -0.14
N THR A 152 -2.95 -6.07 1.11
CA THR A 152 -3.79 -6.44 2.24
C THR A 152 -4.11 -5.18 3.02
N ALA A 153 -5.40 -4.92 3.24
CA ALA A 153 -5.85 -3.71 3.89
C ALA A 153 -7.07 -3.96 4.76
N THR A 154 -7.15 -3.18 5.83
CA THR A 154 -8.35 -3.06 6.65
C THR A 154 -9.05 -1.74 6.34
N THR A 155 -10.33 -1.65 6.72
CA THR A 155 -11.18 -0.47 6.53
C THR A 155 -11.89 -0.08 7.83
N GLY A 156 -12.71 0.98 7.78
CA GLY A 156 -13.58 1.39 8.88
C GLY A 156 -12.82 1.76 10.16
N GLY A 157 -13.39 1.40 11.31
CA GLY A 157 -12.85 1.79 12.63
C GLY A 157 -11.44 1.26 12.91
N LYS A 158 -11.07 0.10 12.35
CA LYS A 158 -9.71 -0.44 12.50
C LYS A 158 -8.71 0.43 11.72
N ALA A 159 -9.01 0.76 10.46
CA ALA A 159 -8.16 1.63 9.65
C ALA A 159 -7.99 3.02 10.29
N GLN A 160 -9.09 3.60 10.80
CA GLN A 160 -9.06 4.89 11.51
C GLN A 160 -8.21 4.84 12.78
N SER A 161 -8.31 3.76 13.56
CA SER A 161 -7.53 3.60 14.79
C SER A 161 -6.03 3.49 14.48
N ILE A 162 -5.65 2.70 13.48
CA ILE A 162 -4.24 2.58 13.06
C ILE A 162 -3.72 3.91 12.52
N LEU A 163 -4.52 4.63 11.71
CA LEU A 163 -4.14 5.94 11.19
C LEU A 163 -3.90 6.94 12.32
N LYS A 164 -4.77 6.97 13.33
CA LYS A 164 -4.60 7.82 14.51
C LYS A 164 -3.31 7.51 15.26
N GLU A 165 -2.99 6.23 15.44
CA GLU A 165 -1.70 5.84 16.00
C GLU A 165 -0.55 6.35 15.14
N MET A 166 -0.61 6.17 13.81
CA MET A 166 0.41 6.64 12.87
C MET A 166 0.63 8.16 12.94
N LEU A 167 -0.43 8.95 13.11
CA LEU A 167 -0.36 10.41 13.19
C LEU A 167 0.29 10.92 14.48
N SER A 168 0.25 10.11 15.56
CA SER A 168 0.83 10.43 16.86
C SER A 168 2.20 9.77 17.10
N GLY A 169 2.50 8.73 16.31
CA GLY A 169 3.69 7.90 16.47
C GLY A 169 4.90 8.41 15.69
N LYS A 170 6.01 7.69 15.82
CA LYS A 170 7.29 8.02 15.17
C LYS A 170 7.70 7.01 14.12
N LYS A 171 7.30 5.75 14.25
CA LYS A 171 7.66 4.68 13.33
C LYS A 171 6.52 3.70 13.12
N ILE A 172 6.36 3.26 11.88
CA ILE A 172 5.57 2.09 11.52
C ILE A 172 6.51 0.93 11.22
N LYS A 173 6.21 -0.23 11.77
CA LYS A 173 6.81 -1.50 11.38
C LYS A 173 5.73 -2.40 10.83
N TYR A 174 6.06 -3.17 9.80
CA TYR A 174 5.18 -4.23 9.34
C TYR A 174 5.94 -5.54 9.21
N ARG A 175 5.18 -6.64 9.22
CA ARG A 175 5.62 -7.94 8.70
C ARG A 175 4.51 -8.62 7.93
N THR A 176 4.87 -9.31 6.85
CA THR A 176 3.93 -10.22 6.17
C THR A 176 3.95 -11.59 6.83
N ILE A 177 2.80 -12.24 6.87
CA ILE A 177 2.59 -13.58 7.41
C ILE A 177 2.13 -14.44 6.25
N GLY A 178 3.12 -15.10 5.61
CA GLY A 178 2.84 -16.05 4.55
C GLY A 178 2.22 -17.32 5.10
N LEU A 179 1.38 -17.97 4.28
CA LEU A 179 0.88 -19.31 4.58
C LEU A 179 2.07 -20.27 4.69
N ASN A 180 2.28 -20.82 5.90
CA ASN A 180 3.31 -21.82 6.18
C ASN A 180 4.74 -21.38 5.80
N GLN A 181 5.10 -20.11 6.05
CA GLN A 181 6.46 -19.61 5.80
C GLN A 181 7.25 -19.44 7.10
N ALA A 182 8.51 -19.91 7.08
CA ALA A 182 9.43 -19.81 8.22
C ALA A 182 9.99 -18.38 8.41
N SER A 183 9.95 -17.54 7.37
CA SER A 183 10.43 -16.16 7.40
C SER A 183 9.33 -15.19 6.94
N SER A 184 9.25 -14.05 7.64
CA SER A 184 8.38 -12.94 7.31
C SER A 184 9.20 -11.83 6.65
N SER A 185 8.72 -11.27 5.54
CA SER A 185 9.27 -10.00 5.05
C SER A 185 8.86 -8.90 6.02
N THR A 186 9.79 -8.02 6.38
CA THR A 186 9.55 -6.92 7.31
C THR A 186 9.96 -5.59 6.69
N GLY A 187 9.44 -4.50 7.24
CA GLY A 187 9.84 -3.14 6.90
C GLY A 187 9.60 -2.18 8.04
N GLU A 188 10.36 -1.09 8.07
CA GLU A 188 10.25 -0.03 9.06
C GLU A 188 10.39 1.32 8.37
N TYR A 189 9.49 2.25 8.69
CA TYR A 189 9.48 3.59 8.11
C TYR A 189 9.17 4.63 9.18
N ASP A 190 9.80 5.79 9.07
CA ASP A 190 9.53 6.92 9.94
C ASP A 190 8.16 7.54 9.62
N LEU A 191 7.45 7.92 10.67
CA LEU A 191 6.19 8.67 10.66
C LEU A 191 6.56 10.11 10.98
N GLY A 192 6.81 10.88 9.93
CA GLY A 192 7.22 12.27 10.02
C GLY A 192 6.19 13.24 9.44
N PRO A 193 6.52 14.54 9.37
CA PRO A 193 5.63 15.58 8.83
C PRO A 193 5.13 15.29 7.39
N SER A 194 5.93 14.58 6.58
CA SER A 194 5.57 14.20 5.22
C SER A 194 4.33 13.30 5.15
N LEU A 195 4.01 12.54 6.21
CA LEU A 195 2.79 11.74 6.28
C LEU A 195 1.56 12.64 6.31
N GLN A 196 1.51 13.57 7.28
CA GLN A 196 0.39 14.50 7.44
C GLN A 196 0.18 15.37 6.19
N GLU A 197 1.28 15.85 5.61
CA GLU A 197 1.23 16.62 4.37
C GLU A 197 0.65 15.80 3.21
N SER A 198 1.12 14.56 3.03
CA SER A 198 0.63 13.69 1.95
C SER A 198 -0.83 13.26 2.15
N LEU A 199 -1.25 12.98 3.38
CA LEU A 199 -2.65 12.70 3.70
C LEU A 199 -3.55 13.89 3.37
N SER A 200 -3.13 15.10 3.74
CA SER A 200 -3.84 16.33 3.43
C SER A 200 -3.97 16.55 1.91
N ARG A 201 -2.90 16.26 1.14
CA ARG A 201 -2.94 16.33 -0.34
C ARG A 201 -3.94 15.35 -0.95
N CYS A 202 -4.16 14.20 -0.33
CA CYS A 202 -5.18 13.24 -0.75
C CYS A 202 -6.59 13.54 -0.20
N GLY A 203 -6.77 14.63 0.57
CA GLY A 203 -8.04 14.96 1.20
C GLY A 203 -8.47 13.96 2.30
N ILE A 204 -7.53 13.20 2.84
CA ILE A 204 -7.79 12.24 3.91
C ILE A 204 -7.86 13.02 5.22
N GLN A 205 -9.02 13.01 5.86
CA GLN A 205 -9.24 13.70 7.13
C GLN A 205 -8.38 13.10 8.24
N LEU A 206 -7.76 13.98 9.02
CA LEU A 206 -6.87 13.66 10.14
C LEU A 206 -7.64 13.61 11.46
#